data_AF-A0A7C2SG18-F1
#
_entry.id   AF-A0A7C2SG18-F1
#
_cell.length_a   1.000
_cell.length_b   1.000
_cell.length_c   1.000
_cell.angle_alpha   90.00
_cell.angle_beta   90.00
_cell.angle_gamma   90.00
#
_symmetry.space_group_name_H-M   'P 1'
#
loop_
_entity.id
_entity.type
_entity.pdbx_description
1 polymer ?
#
loop_
_entity_poly.entity_id
_entity_poly.type
_entity_poly.pdbx_seq_one_letter_code
_entity_poly.pdbx_strand_id
1 'polypeptide(L)'
;MSEAGIPVAAARIKFDRNEFAGAFGDVGTDVPLLIGMALAAGLDGTSVLVMFGFMQIVTGLAYRMPMPVQPLKAMAAIVIAQQVSAATLYGAGLAIGVVMLLLAATGLLDWLARVVPKCVVRGIQFGLGLQLASVALGRFVQGDGVPGYALAAGAFIITVLLLGNR
;
A
#
# COMPACT_ATOMS: atom_id res chain seq x y z
N MET A 1 4.72 -12.23 36.09
CA MET A 1 5.19 -10.84 35.92
C MET A 1 4.24 -10.17 34.95
N SER A 2 3.58 -9.11 35.43
CA SER A 2 2.49 -8.39 34.77
C SER A 2 3.00 -7.66 33.52
N GLU A 3 2.54 -8.05 32.33
CA GLU A 3 2.62 -7.18 31.16
C GLU A 3 1.51 -6.14 31.29
N ALA A 4 1.89 -4.98 31.83
CA ALA A 4 1.06 -3.80 31.91
C ALA A 4 0.50 -3.49 30.51
N GLY A 5 -0.82 -3.60 30.38
CA GLY A 5 -1.55 -3.16 29.20
C GLY A 5 -1.14 -1.72 28.91
N ILE A 6 -0.54 -1.51 27.73
CA ILE A 6 -0.19 -0.20 27.24
C ILE A 6 -1.50 0.61 27.26
N PRO A 7 -1.63 1.67 28.07
CA PRO A 7 -2.79 2.52 27.97
C PRO A 7 -2.72 3.13 26.56
N VAL A 8 -3.70 2.80 25.72
CA VAL A 8 -3.96 3.50 24.46
C VAL A 8 -4.45 4.89 24.86
N ALA A 9 -3.52 5.74 25.29
CA ALA A 9 -3.77 7.14 25.52
C ALA A 9 -4.31 7.66 24.20
N ALA A 10 -5.57 8.09 24.19
CA ALA A 10 -6.26 8.59 23.02
C ALA A 10 -5.37 9.64 22.34
N ALA A 11 -4.69 9.24 21.26
CA ALA A 11 -3.78 10.12 20.57
C ALA A 11 -4.59 11.32 20.09
N ARG A 12 -4.31 12.50 20.66
CA ARG A 12 -4.86 13.75 20.15
C ARG A 12 -4.32 13.93 18.73
N ILE A 13 -5.20 14.25 17.78
CA ILE A 13 -4.78 14.64 16.43
C ILE A 13 -3.87 15.87 16.58
N LYS A 14 -2.61 15.73 16.14
CA LYS A 14 -1.62 16.79 16.13
C LYS A 14 -1.41 17.24 14.69
N PHE A 15 -1.25 18.54 14.50
CA PHE A 15 -0.91 19.13 13.21
C PHE A 15 0.49 19.71 13.32
N ASP A 16 1.49 18.83 13.36
CA ASP A 16 2.90 19.22 13.38
C ASP A 16 3.58 18.93 12.04
N ARG A 17 4.81 19.42 11.88
CA ARG A 17 5.58 19.22 10.65
C ARG A 17 5.86 17.74 10.36
N ASN A 18 5.92 16.91 11.39
CA ASN A 18 6.23 15.49 11.27
C ASN A 18 5.01 14.72 10.75
N GLU A 19 3.80 15.05 11.24
CA GLU A 19 2.53 14.54 10.72
C GLU A 19 2.33 14.96 9.25
N PHE A 20 2.69 16.20 8.91
CA PHE A 20 2.62 16.66 7.53
C PHE A 20 3.63 15.93 6.62
N ALA A 21 4.89 15.79 7.07
CA ALA A 21 5.90 15.04 6.34
C ALA A 21 5.51 13.55 6.17
N GLY A 22 4.95 12.93 7.20
CA GLY A 22 4.43 11.57 7.16
C GLY A 22 3.28 11.40 6.19
N ALA A 23 2.31 12.33 6.20
CA ALA A 23 1.18 12.32 5.27
C ALA A 23 1.64 12.46 3.81
N PHE A 24 2.58 13.36 3.52
CA PHE A 24 3.17 13.49 2.18
C PHE A 24 3.95 12.23 1.78
N GLY A 25 4.62 11.57 2.72
CA GLY A 25 5.31 10.30 2.48
C GLY A 25 4.34 9.18 2.09
N ASP A 26 3.23 9.04 2.82
CA ASP A 26 2.21 8.03 2.54
C ASP A 26 1.55 8.25 1.17
N VAL A 27 1.05 9.47 0.94
CA VAL A 27 0.44 9.90 -0.33
C VAL A 27 1.41 9.76 -1.50
N GLY A 28 2.69 10.08 -1.30
CA GLY A 28 3.73 9.96 -2.32
C GLY A 28 3.95 8.54 -2.81
N THR A 29 3.62 7.53 -1.99
CA THR A 29 3.67 6.12 -2.40
C THR A 29 2.33 5.59 -2.92
N ASP A 30 1.23 6.06 -2.35
CA ASP A 30 -0.10 5.53 -2.64
C ASP A 30 -0.68 6.08 -3.94
N VAL A 31 -0.46 7.37 -4.25
CA VAL A 31 -0.99 8.00 -5.48
C VAL A 31 -0.46 7.33 -6.75
N PRO A 32 0.87 7.14 -6.94
CA PRO A 32 1.38 6.44 -8.11
C PRO A 32 0.83 5.01 -8.24
N LEU A 33 0.67 4.34 -7.10
CA LEU A 33 0.18 2.97 -7.06
C LEU A 33 -1.30 2.87 -7.42
N LEU A 34 -2.13 3.80 -6.94
CA LEU A 34 -3.55 3.91 -7.29
C LEU A 34 -3.74 4.23 -8.77
N ILE A 35 -2.92 5.13 -9.32
CA ILE A 35 -2.94 5.45 -10.76
C ILE A 35 -2.57 4.20 -11.56
N GLY A 36 -1.49 3.51 -11.20
CA GLY A 36 -1.07 2.27 -11.87
C GLY A 36 -2.15 1.20 -11.83
N MET A 37 -2.80 1.01 -10.68
CA MET A 37 -3.91 0.06 -10.52
C MET A 37 -5.14 0.46 -11.34
N ALA A 38 -5.51 1.75 -11.33
CA ALA A 38 -6.66 2.24 -12.09
C ALA A 38 -6.46 2.04 -13.60
N LEU A 39 -5.26 2.32 -14.11
CA LEU A 39 -4.91 2.06 -15.50
C LEU A 39 -4.89 0.55 -15.83
N ALA A 40 -4.37 -0.28 -14.93
CA ALA A 40 -4.29 -1.73 -15.13
C ALA A 40 -5.66 -2.43 -15.12
N ALA A 41 -6.59 -1.98 -14.27
CA ALA A 41 -7.92 -2.58 -14.13
C ALA A 41 -9.03 -1.83 -14.90
N GLY A 42 -8.71 -0.70 -15.56
CA GLY A 42 -9.68 0.14 -16.27
C GLY A 42 -10.68 0.84 -15.34
N LEU A 43 -10.24 1.27 -14.16
CA LEU A 43 -11.10 1.97 -13.20
C LEU A 43 -11.22 3.45 -13.56
N ASP A 44 -12.35 4.06 -13.21
CA ASP A 44 -12.48 5.51 -13.24
C ASP A 44 -11.58 6.15 -12.18
N GLY A 45 -10.55 6.87 -12.63
CA GLY A 45 -9.57 7.50 -11.75
C GLY A 45 -10.19 8.51 -10.78
N THR A 46 -11.25 9.20 -11.20
CA THR A 46 -11.97 10.17 -10.34
C THR A 46 -12.60 9.45 -9.15
N SER A 47 -13.36 8.39 -9.40
CA SER A 47 -14.00 7.58 -8.36
C SER A 47 -12.98 6.97 -7.41
N VAL A 48 -11.87 6.43 -7.93
CA VAL A 48 -10.81 5.83 -7.10
C VAL A 48 -10.18 6.86 -6.16
N LEU A 49 -9.81 8.04 -6.67
CA LEU A 49 -9.16 9.08 -5.88
C LEU A 49 -10.11 9.73 -4.87
N VAL A 50 -11.36 9.98 -5.27
CA VAL A 50 -12.40 10.51 -4.36
C VAL A 50 -12.65 9.53 -3.22
N MET A 51 -12.82 8.24 -3.53
CA MET A 51 -13.08 7.22 -2.52
C MET A 51 -11.86 7.01 -1.61
N PHE A 52 -10.64 7.01 -2.16
CA PHE A 52 -9.41 6.94 -1.38
C PHE A 52 -9.31 8.12 -0.40
N GLY A 53 -9.47 9.35 -0.88
CA GLY A 53 -9.43 10.54 -0.03
C GLY A 53 -10.51 10.53 1.05
N PHE A 54 -11.74 10.16 0.69
CA PHE A 54 -12.84 10.01 1.65
C PHE A 54 -12.50 8.97 2.74
N MET A 55 -12.01 7.79 2.35
CA MET A 55 -11.65 6.74 3.29
C MET A 55 -10.47 7.12 4.19
N GLN A 56 -9.48 7.85 3.68
CA GLN A 56 -8.37 8.37 4.50
C GLN A 56 -8.88 9.37 5.56
N ILE A 57 -9.83 10.24 5.21
CA ILE A 57 -10.46 11.16 6.18
C ILE A 57 -11.23 10.37 7.24
N VAL A 58 -12.11 9.44 6.82
CA VAL A 58 -12.93 8.64 7.75
C VAL A 58 -12.06 7.81 8.70
N THR A 59 -11.07 7.10 8.17
CA THR A 59 -10.18 6.26 8.99
C THR A 59 -9.27 7.09 9.88
N GLY A 60 -8.75 8.22 9.38
CA GLY A 60 -7.97 9.18 10.17
C GLY A 60 -8.76 9.75 11.35
N LEU A 61 -10.06 10.04 11.17
CA LEU A 61 -10.93 10.51 12.25
C LEU A 61 -11.31 9.39 13.23
N ALA A 62 -11.60 8.19 12.72
CA ALA A 62 -12.03 7.04 13.53
C ALA A 62 -10.90 6.49 14.40
N TYR A 63 -9.71 6.28 13.82
CA TYR A 63 -8.56 5.67 14.49
C TYR A 63 -7.58 6.68 15.08
N ARG A 64 -7.70 7.97 14.72
CA ARG A 64 -6.84 9.08 15.20
C ARG A 64 -5.34 8.88 14.97
N MET A 65 -4.99 8.07 13.97
CA MET A 65 -3.62 7.83 13.53
C MET A 65 -3.63 7.54 12.03
N PRO A 66 -2.63 8.01 11.26
CA PRO A 66 -2.45 7.57 9.89
C PRO A 66 -2.12 6.07 9.91
N MET A 67 -3.08 5.23 9.49
CA MET A 67 -2.89 3.78 9.45
C MET A 67 -2.35 3.40 8.07
N PRO A 68 -1.14 2.80 7.96
CA PRO A 68 -0.64 2.33 6.68
C PRO A 68 -1.51 1.20 6.16
N VAL A 69 -2.11 1.39 4.98
CA VAL A 69 -3.01 0.40 4.35
C VAL A 69 -2.19 -0.67 3.62
N GLN A 70 -1.44 -1.49 4.36
CA GLN A 70 -0.62 -2.56 3.77
C GLN A 70 -1.39 -3.54 2.85
N PRO A 71 -2.68 -3.88 3.12
CA PRO A 71 -3.46 -4.71 2.19
C PRO A 71 -3.62 -4.08 0.80
N LEU A 72 -3.75 -2.75 0.73
CA LEU A 72 -3.88 -2.03 -0.54
C LEU A 72 -2.63 -2.20 -1.40
N LYS A 73 -1.44 -2.13 -0.80
CA LYS A 73 -0.16 -2.20 -1.53
C LYS A 73 0.04 -3.55 -2.20
N ALA A 74 -0.29 -4.63 -1.50
CA ALA A 74 -0.23 -5.98 -2.07
C ALA A 74 -1.27 -6.19 -3.18
N MET A 75 -2.50 -5.73 -2.96
CA MET A 75 -3.57 -5.84 -3.96
C MET A 75 -3.21 -5.07 -5.24
N ALA A 76 -2.78 -3.82 -5.11
CA ALA A 76 -2.40 -3.01 -6.27
C ALA A 76 -1.22 -3.64 -7.03
N ALA A 77 -0.23 -4.20 -6.33
CA ALA A 77 0.88 -4.92 -6.98
C ALA A 77 0.39 -6.10 -7.82
N ILE A 78 -0.53 -6.90 -7.27
CA ILE A 78 -1.16 -8.04 -7.98
C ILE A 78 -1.98 -7.56 -9.18
N VAL A 79 -2.82 -6.54 -9.01
CA VAL A 79 -3.66 -6.00 -10.09
C VAL A 79 -2.81 -5.47 -11.23
N ILE A 80 -1.76 -4.71 -10.93
CA ILE A 80 -0.85 -4.16 -11.95
C ILE A 80 -0.14 -5.29 -12.67
N ALA A 81 0.39 -6.27 -11.93
CA ALA A 81 1.18 -7.34 -12.50
C ALA A 81 0.36 -8.35 -13.30
N GLN A 82 -0.85 -8.67 -12.85
CA GLN A 82 -1.70 -9.69 -13.45
C GLN A 82 -2.83 -9.12 -14.32
N GLN A 83 -2.97 -7.79 -14.39
CA GLN A 83 -4.03 -7.11 -15.16
C GLN A 83 -5.43 -7.60 -14.76
N VAL A 84 -5.65 -7.67 -13.44
CA VAL A 84 -6.91 -8.19 -12.87
C VAL A 84 -8.06 -7.24 -13.20
N SER A 85 -9.22 -7.79 -13.57
CA SER A 85 -10.41 -7.01 -13.91
C SER A 85 -10.97 -6.22 -12.71
N ALA A 86 -11.64 -5.10 -12.98
CA ALA A 86 -12.33 -4.30 -11.97
C ALA A 86 -13.36 -5.10 -11.14
N ALA A 87 -14.11 -6.00 -11.78
CA ALA A 87 -15.11 -6.83 -11.10
C ALA A 87 -14.47 -7.75 -10.04
N THR A 88 -13.35 -8.39 -10.40
CA THR A 88 -12.57 -9.21 -9.47
C THR A 88 -11.99 -8.37 -8.34
N LEU A 89 -11.51 -7.15 -8.64
CA LEU A 89 -10.99 -6.24 -7.63
C LEU A 89 -12.05 -5.82 -6.61
N TYR A 90 -13.27 -5.49 -7.06
CA TYR A 90 -14.37 -5.17 -6.15
C TYR A 90 -14.76 -6.36 -5.28
N GLY A 91 -14.86 -7.55 -5.87
CA GLY A 91 -15.14 -8.78 -5.13
C GLY A 91 -14.06 -9.11 -4.10
N ALA A 92 -12.79 -8.97 -4.46
CA ALA A 92 -11.66 -9.18 -3.57
C ALA A 92 -11.63 -8.14 -2.44
N GLY A 93 -11.90 -6.87 -2.74
CA GLY A 93 -11.99 -5.80 -1.73
C GLY A 93 -13.10 -6.07 -0.71
N LEU A 94 -14.28 -6.48 -1.16
CA LEU A 94 -15.39 -6.87 -0.27
C LEU A 94 -15.01 -8.09 0.58
N ALA A 95 -14.43 -9.13 -0.03
CA ALA A 95 -14.01 -10.35 0.66
C ALA A 95 -12.96 -10.04 1.74
N ILE A 96 -11.95 -9.23 1.42
CA ILE A 96 -10.94 -8.78 2.40
C ILE A 96 -11.60 -8.00 3.52
N GLY A 97 -12.51 -7.07 3.21
CA GLY A 97 -13.24 -6.29 4.22
C GLY A 97 -14.02 -7.19 5.19
N VAL A 98 -14.78 -8.16 4.66
CA VAL A 98 -15.53 -9.12 5.48
C VAL A 98 -14.61 -9.99 6.33
N VAL A 99 -13.56 -10.55 5.73
CA VAL A 99 -12.60 -11.39 6.45
C VAL A 99 -11.92 -10.60 7.57
N MET A 100 -11.44 -9.38 7.28
CA MET A 100 -10.79 -8.54 8.28
C MET A 100 -11.76 -8.13 9.39
N LEU A 101 -13.02 -7.83 9.06
CA LEU A 101 -14.04 -7.52 10.06
C LEU A 101 -14.28 -8.70 11.01
N LEU A 102 -14.38 -9.92 10.47
CA LEU A 102 -14.55 -11.13 11.27
C LEU A 102 -13.32 -11.43 12.14
N LEU A 103 -12.11 -11.30 11.58
CA LEU A 103 -10.86 -11.50 12.32
C LEU A 103 -10.68 -10.48 13.44
N ALA A 104 -11.03 -9.21 13.19
CA ALA A 104 -10.98 -8.16 14.18
C ALA A 104 -12.03 -8.37 15.28
N ALA A 105 -13.28 -8.69 14.92
CA ALA A 105 -14.37 -8.92 15.87
C ALA A 105 -14.13 -10.13 16.79
N THR A 106 -13.41 -11.14 16.31
CA THR A 106 -13.11 -12.37 17.07
C THR A 106 -11.80 -12.30 17.86
N GLY A 107 -10.97 -11.27 17.68
CA GLY A 107 -9.64 -11.18 18.28
C GLY A 107 -8.61 -12.16 17.68
N LEU A 108 -8.97 -12.87 16.60
CA LEU A 108 -8.08 -13.84 15.95
C LEU A 108 -6.89 -13.17 15.25
N LEU A 109 -7.02 -11.88 14.94
CA LEU A 109 -5.97 -11.08 14.31
C LEU A 109 -4.68 -11.04 15.14
N ASP A 110 -4.77 -10.94 16.47
CA ASP A 110 -3.60 -10.94 17.37
C ASP A 110 -2.93 -12.31 17.48
N TRP A 111 -3.71 -13.39 17.34
CA TRP A 111 -3.15 -14.73 17.26
C TRP A 111 -2.42 -14.93 15.93
N LEU A 112 -3.03 -14.53 14.81
CA LEU A 112 -2.44 -14.65 13.49
C LEU A 112 -1.12 -13.85 13.39
N ALA A 113 -1.10 -12.63 13.92
CA ALA A 113 0.09 -11.78 13.95
C ALA A 113 1.27 -12.42 14.70
N ARG A 114 0.99 -13.28 15.69
CA ARG A 114 2.03 -14.02 16.45
C ARG A 114 2.49 -15.28 15.73
N VAL A 115 1.62 -15.92 14.97
CA VAL A 115 1.91 -17.19 14.27
C VAL A 115 2.68 -16.97 12.98
N VAL A 116 2.40 -15.88 12.25
CA VAL A 116 3.03 -15.62 10.94
C VAL A 116 4.51 -15.21 11.12
N PRO A 117 5.49 -16.00 10.64
CA PRO A 117 6.89 -15.66 10.78
C PRO A 117 7.27 -14.46 9.91
N LYS A 118 8.19 -13.62 10.40
CA LYS A 118 8.74 -12.48 9.64
C LYS A 118 9.36 -12.89 8.29
N CYS A 119 9.87 -14.11 8.20
CA CYS A 119 10.40 -14.68 6.95
C CYS A 119 9.33 -14.74 5.85
N VAL A 120 8.10 -15.17 6.20
CA VAL A 120 6.97 -15.26 5.26
C VAL A 120 6.57 -13.88 4.75
N VAL A 121 6.47 -12.90 5.66
CA VAL A 121 6.12 -11.51 5.31
C VAL A 121 7.15 -10.93 4.34
N ARG A 122 8.45 -11.09 4.64
CA ARG A 122 9.54 -10.63 3.76
C ARG A 122 9.55 -11.35 2.42
N GLY A 123 9.25 -12.64 2.41
CA GLY A 123 9.11 -13.43 1.17
C GLY A 123 8.00 -12.91 0.27
N ILE A 124 6.82 -12.62 0.82
CA ILE A 124 5.70 -12.03 0.08
C ILE A 124 6.08 -10.64 -0.47
N GLN A 125 6.69 -9.79 0.35
CA GLN A 125 7.13 -8.45 -0.06
C GLN A 125 8.17 -8.52 -1.20
N PHE A 126 9.16 -9.40 -1.07
CA PHE A 126 10.18 -9.60 -2.10
C PHE A 126 9.57 -10.16 -3.40
N GLY A 127 8.69 -11.15 -3.30
CA GLY A 127 8.01 -11.74 -4.45
C GLY A 127 7.16 -10.72 -5.22
N LEU A 128 6.35 -9.92 -4.52
CA LEU A 128 5.57 -8.85 -5.12
C LEU A 128 6.46 -7.77 -5.76
N GLY A 129 7.57 -7.42 -5.11
CA GLY A 129 8.56 -6.49 -5.65
C GLY A 129 9.19 -6.99 -6.95
N LEU A 130 9.59 -8.26 -7.01
CA LEU A 130 10.12 -8.88 -8.24
C LEU A 130 9.07 -8.93 -9.35
N GLN A 131 7.80 -9.19 -9.01
CA GLN A 131 6.72 -9.23 -9.98
C GLN A 131 6.49 -7.86 -10.62
N LEU A 132 6.47 -6.79 -9.80
CA LEU A 132 6.41 -5.41 -10.28
C LEU A 132 7.63 -5.03 -11.12
N ALA A 133 8.84 -5.42 -10.70
CA ALA A 133 10.06 -5.18 -11.46
C ALA A 133 10.04 -5.88 -12.83
N SER A 134 9.53 -7.11 -12.88
CA SER A 134 9.38 -7.87 -14.13
C SER A 134 8.42 -7.19 -15.10
N VAL A 135 7.30 -6.65 -14.60
CA VAL A 135 6.32 -5.91 -15.39
C VAL A 135 6.90 -4.57 -15.85
N ALA A 136 7.60 -3.86 -14.97
CA ALA A 136 8.28 -2.61 -15.30
C ALA A 136 9.30 -2.80 -16.44
N LEU A 137 10.20 -3.78 -16.30
CA LEU A 137 11.25 -4.04 -17.29
C LEU A 137 10.70 -4.61 -18.59
N GLY A 138 9.81 -5.61 -18.50
CA GLY A 138 9.32 -6.34 -19.68
C GLY A 138 8.26 -5.60 -20.48
N ARG A 139 7.46 -4.73 -19.85
CA ARG A 139 6.33 -4.08 -20.53
C ARG A 139 6.50 -2.58 -20.68
N PHE A 140 6.90 -1.88 -19.63
CA PHE A 140 6.98 -0.42 -19.66
C PHE A 140 8.30 0.06 -20.26
N VAL A 141 9.44 -0.43 -19.76
CA VAL A 141 10.77 0.01 -20.24
C VAL A 141 11.03 -0.43 -21.68
N GLN A 142 10.69 -1.69 -22.02
CA GLN A 142 10.80 -2.17 -23.39
C GLN A 142 9.79 -1.52 -24.34
N GLY A 143 8.56 -1.24 -23.86
CA GLY A 143 7.51 -0.61 -24.66
C GLY A 143 7.82 0.84 -25.04
N ASP A 144 8.43 1.59 -24.13
CA ASP A 144 8.77 3.01 -24.35
C ASP A 144 10.14 3.20 -25.04
N GLY A 145 10.93 2.14 -25.23
CA GLY A 145 12.21 2.19 -25.93
C GLY A 145 13.25 3.08 -25.22
N VAL A 146 13.99 3.88 -25.98
CA VAL A 146 15.09 4.74 -25.47
C VAL A 146 14.68 5.64 -24.29
N PRO A 147 13.54 6.37 -24.31
CA PRO A 147 13.11 7.15 -23.17
C PRO A 147 12.72 6.29 -21.96
N GLY A 148 12.18 5.08 -22.17
CA GLY A 148 11.90 4.13 -21.10
C GLY A 148 13.15 3.73 -20.33
N TYR A 149 14.23 3.39 -21.05
CA TYR A 149 15.53 3.07 -20.43
C TYR A 149 16.15 4.27 -19.71
N ALA A 150 16.04 5.48 -20.29
CA ALA A 150 16.55 6.71 -19.66
C ALA A 150 15.82 7.02 -18.35
N LEU A 151 14.49 6.91 -18.32
CA LEU A 151 13.67 7.09 -17.12
C LEU A 151 13.98 6.04 -16.06
N ALA A 152 14.12 4.77 -16.45
CA ALA A 152 14.48 3.69 -15.53
C ALA A 152 15.86 3.92 -14.89
N ALA A 153 16.86 4.32 -15.68
CA ALA A 153 18.19 4.64 -15.18
C ALA A 153 18.16 5.85 -14.23
N GLY A 154 17.42 6.92 -14.59
CA GLY A 154 17.24 8.08 -13.73
C GLY A 154 16.58 7.73 -12.39
N ALA A 155 15.49 6.97 -12.43
CA ALA A 155 14.80 6.52 -11.22
C ALA A 155 15.70 5.62 -10.34
N PHE A 156 16.51 4.75 -10.95
CA PHE A 156 17.46 3.91 -10.22
C PHE A 156 18.54 4.75 -9.54
N ILE A 157 19.14 5.70 -10.25
CA ILE A 157 20.16 6.61 -9.70
C ILE A 157 19.60 7.41 -8.52
N ILE A 158 18.42 8.02 -8.69
CA ILE A 158 17.75 8.77 -7.63
C ILE A 158 17.52 7.85 -6.41
N THR A 159 17.01 6.64 -6.64
CA THR A 159 16.76 5.67 -5.57
C THR A 159 18.05 5.35 -4.81
N VAL A 160 19.15 5.07 -5.52
CA VAL A 160 20.45 4.75 -4.90
C VAL A 160 21.01 5.93 -4.11
N LEU A 161 20.93 7.14 -4.65
CA LEU A 161 21.40 8.36 -3.98
C LEU A 161 20.61 8.64 -2.69
N LEU A 162 19.30 8.40 -2.70
CA LEU A 162 18.43 8.62 -1.54
C LEU A 162 18.49 7.48 -0.52
N LEU A 163 18.89 6.27 -0.92
CA LEU A 163 18.93 5.09 -0.03
C LEU A 163 19.90 5.27 1.16
N GLY A 164 20.96 6.07 0.96
CA GLY A 164 22.01 6.33 1.95
C GLY A 164 21.77 7.56 2.82
N ASN A 165 20.76 8.38 2.53
CA ASN A 165 20.50 9.62 3.27
C ASN A 165 19.50 9.36 4.41
N ARG A 166 19.96 8.61 5.43
CA ARG A 166 19.24 8.36 6.68
C ARG A 166 19.77 9.22 7.81
#